data_AF-A0A1Q3L4G1-F1
#
_entry.id   AF-A0A1Q3L4G1-F1
#
_cell.length_a   1.000
_cell.length_b   1.000
_cell.length_c   1.000
_cell.angle_alpha   90.00
_cell.angle_beta   90.00
_cell.angle_gamma   90.00
#
_symmetry.space_group_name_H-M   'P 1'
#
loop_
_entity.id
_entity.type
_entity.pdbx_description
1 polymer ?
#
loop_
_entity_poly.entity_id
_entity_poly.type
_entity_poly.pdbx_seq_one_letter_code
_entity_poly.pdbx_strand_id
1 'polypeptide(L)'
;MLWSMDAGERTALWPWALLVIVAPLVAFLSIGMQTGYCMDAAPGSGAESHCVTEPVLGPGVIIVLAFCGLLTAVAIYRIVRIAIERRR
;
A
#
# COMPACT_ATOMS: atom_id res chain seq x y z
N MET A 1 -21.80 5.26 -14.16
CA MET A 1 -21.69 6.66 -13.71
C MET A 1 -20.43 7.38 -14.22
N LEU A 2 -19.28 6.71 -14.42
CA LEU A 2 -18.07 7.37 -14.98
C LEU A 2 -18.19 7.80 -16.46
N TRP A 3 -19.09 7.18 -17.24
CA TRP A 3 -19.18 7.41 -18.68
C TRP A 3 -19.93 8.67 -19.09
N SER A 4 -20.65 9.31 -18.17
CA SER A 4 -21.39 10.57 -18.42
C SER A 4 -20.65 11.84 -17.98
N MET A 5 -19.39 11.73 -17.52
CA MET A 5 -18.59 12.88 -17.07
C MET A 5 -17.86 13.54 -18.25
N ASP A 6 -17.77 14.87 -18.24
CA ASP A 6 -16.98 15.63 -19.20
C ASP A 6 -15.48 15.32 -19.07
N ALA A 7 -14.73 15.47 -20.17
CA ALA A 7 -13.31 15.10 -20.22
C ALA A 7 -12.47 15.84 -19.15
N GLY A 8 -12.75 17.12 -18.90
CA GLY A 8 -12.07 17.92 -17.87
C GLY A 8 -12.30 17.42 -16.44
N GLU A 9 -13.47 16.85 -16.17
CA GLU A 9 -13.80 16.28 -14.88
C GLU A 9 -13.14 14.93 -14.64
N ARG A 10 -13.03 14.12 -15.71
CA ARG A 10 -12.28 12.85 -15.65
C ARG A 10 -10.82 13.11 -15.33
N THR A 11 -10.20 14.11 -15.95
CA THR A 11 -8.80 14.47 -15.66
C THR A 11 -8.57 14.94 -14.22
N ALA A 12 -9.56 15.58 -13.59
CA ALA A 12 -9.45 16.02 -12.19
C ALA A 12 -9.56 14.86 -11.17
N LEU A 13 -10.33 13.82 -11.49
CA LEU A 13 -10.55 12.65 -10.64
C LEU A 13 -9.50 11.54 -10.85
N TRP A 14 -8.94 11.47 -12.05
CA TRP A 14 -7.94 10.48 -12.45
C TRP A 14 -6.75 10.33 -11.47
N PRO A 15 -6.09 11.39 -11.00
CA PRO A 15 -4.95 11.24 -10.08
C PRO A 15 -5.36 10.62 -8.74
N TRP A 16 -6.56 10.92 -8.24
CA TRP A 16 -7.07 10.34 -6.99
C TRP A 16 -7.47 8.88 -7.18
N ALA A 17 -8.08 8.53 -8.30
CA ALA A 17 -8.39 7.14 -8.64
C ALA A 17 -7.11 6.30 -8.79
N LEU A 18 -6.07 6.85 -9.42
CA LEU A 18 -4.76 6.20 -9.50
C LEU A 18 -4.15 6.01 -8.12
N LEU A 19 -4.20 7.00 -7.23
CA LEU A 19 -3.71 6.87 -5.85
C LEU A 19 -4.39 5.73 -5.08
N VAL A 20 -5.71 5.59 -5.23
CA VAL A 20 -6.48 4.50 -4.59
C VAL A 20 -6.07 3.12 -5.10
N ILE A 21 -5.54 3.00 -6.32
CA ILE A 21 -5.08 1.71 -6.88
C ILE A 21 -3.60 1.46 -6.56
N VAL A 22 -2.77 2.48 -6.74
CA VAL A 22 -1.32 2.36 -6.60
C VAL A 22 -0.91 2.20 -5.14
N ALA A 23 -1.52 2.92 -4.21
CA ALA A 23 -1.14 2.84 -2.79
C ALA A 23 -1.37 1.45 -2.17
N PRO A 24 -2.51 0.76 -2.36
CA PRO A 24 -2.68 -0.62 -1.92
C PRO A 24 -1.74 -1.60 -2.62
N LEU A 25 -1.45 -1.38 -3.91
CA LEU A 25 -0.52 -2.24 -4.66
C LEU A 25 0.90 -2.15 -4.07
N VAL A 26 1.37 -0.94 -3.79
CA VAL A 26 2.68 -0.70 -3.13
C VAL A 26 2.69 -1.32 -1.74
N ALA A 27 1.63 -1.16 -0.96
CA ALA A 27 1.49 -1.81 0.34
C ALA A 27 1.57 -3.33 0.25
N PHE A 28 0.84 -3.93 -0.70
CA PHE A 28 0.84 -5.38 -0.93
C PHE A 28 2.22 -5.90 -1.32
N LEU A 29 2.91 -5.23 -2.24
CA LEU A 29 4.26 -5.59 -2.66
C LEU A 29 5.26 -5.43 -1.50
N SER A 30 5.11 -4.40 -0.67
CA SER A 30 5.99 -4.17 0.49
C SER A 30 5.85 -5.26 1.56
N ILE A 31 4.66 -5.85 1.69
CA ILE A 31 4.44 -7.02 2.57
C ILE A 31 4.98 -8.29 1.90
N GLY A 32 4.67 -8.49 0.61
CA GLY A 32 5.02 -9.71 -0.12
C GLY A 32 6.51 -9.89 -0.42
N MET A 33 7.30 -8.80 -0.45
CA MET A 33 8.74 -8.86 -0.69
C MET A 33 9.58 -9.14 0.58
N GLN A 34 8.95 -9.48 1.71
CA GLN A 34 9.70 -9.84 2.91
C GLN A 34 10.42 -11.17 2.70
N THR A 35 11.72 -11.08 2.47
CA THR A 35 12.63 -12.21 2.34
C THR A 35 12.88 -12.79 3.72
N GLY A 36 12.67 -14.10 3.88
CA GLY A 36 13.15 -14.81 5.06
C GLY A 36 14.67 -14.70 5.19
N TYR A 37 15.17 -14.75 6.41
CA TYR A 37 16.61 -14.83 6.67
C TYR A 37 16.94 -16.22 7.21
N CYS A 38 18.06 -16.78 6.77
CA CYS A 38 18.59 -18.02 7.32
C CYS A 38 19.64 -17.67 8.37
N MET A 39 19.47 -18.21 9.56
CA MET A 39 20.44 -18.13 10.64
C MET A 39 21.30 -19.38 10.56
N ASP A 40 22.54 -19.23 10.11
CA ASP A 40 23.51 -20.32 10.15
C ASP A 40 24.02 -20.49 11.58
N ALA A 41 23.92 -21.71 12.10
CA ALA A 41 24.48 -22.04 13.40
C ALA A 41 26.01 -22.01 13.34
N ALA A 42 26.66 -21.39 14.33
CA ALA A 42 28.12 -21.36 14.40
C ALA A 42 28.68 -22.80 14.50
N PRO A 43 29.77 -23.12 13.79
CA PRO A 43 30.37 -24.45 13.82
C PRO A 43 30.82 -24.80 15.24
N GLY A 44 30.30 -25.90 15.78
CA GLY A 44 30.56 -26.38 17.14
C GLY A 44 29.48 -26.06 18.19
N SER A 45 28.43 -25.31 17.83
CA SER A 45 27.33 -24.95 18.76
C SER A 45 26.31 -26.06 19.00
N GLY A 46 26.25 -27.08 18.14
CA GLY A 46 25.23 -28.14 18.20
C GLY A 46 23.79 -27.67 17.87
N ALA A 47 23.61 -26.40 17.52
CA ALA A 47 22.32 -25.85 17.10
C ALA A 47 22.04 -26.18 15.63
N GLU A 48 20.78 -26.43 15.30
CA GLU A 48 20.35 -26.62 13.91
C GLU A 48 20.21 -25.28 13.19
N SER A 49 20.72 -25.23 11.97
CA SER A 49 20.53 -24.08 11.08
C SER A 49 19.06 -24.04 10.67
N HIS A 50 18.42 -22.89 10.81
CA HIS A 50 17.00 -22.73 10.52
C HIS A 50 16.77 -21.47 9.70
N CYS A 51 15.87 -21.58 8.73
CA CYS A 51 15.40 -20.46 7.95
C CYS A 51 14.07 -19.99 8.51
N VAL A 52 14.00 -18.71 8.88
CA VAL A 52 12.80 -18.10 9.42
C VAL A 52 12.13 -17.34 8.29
N THR A 53 10.97 -17.84 7.84
CA THR A 53 10.03 -17.09 6.98
C THR A 53 9.03 -16.37 7.86
N GLU A 54 9.51 -15.49 8.73
CA GLU A 54 8.63 -14.54 9.39
C GLU A 54 8.57 -13.27 8.55
N PRO A 55 7.40 -12.66 8.41
CA PRO A 55 7.32 -11.32 7.87
C PRO A 55 8.01 -10.39 8.86
N VAL A 56 9.28 -10.06 8.59
CA VAL A 56 9.97 -8.97 9.24
C VAL A 56 9.33 -7.66 8.78
N LEU A 57 8.20 -7.32 9.38
CA LEU A 57 7.57 -6.01 9.29
C LEU A 57 8.48 -5.03 10.04
N GLY A 58 9.61 -4.70 9.43
CA GLY A 58 10.52 -3.69 9.94
C GLY A 58 9.81 -2.34 10.06
N PRO A 59 10.36 -1.40 10.85
CA PRO A 59 9.76 -0.08 11.06
C PRO A 59 9.50 0.65 9.74
N GLY A 60 10.31 0.41 8.71
CA GLY A 60 10.10 0.94 7.36
C GLY A 60 8.77 0.48 6.72
N VAL A 61 8.37 -0.79 6.87
CA VAL A 61 7.12 -1.30 6.28
C VAL A 61 5.92 -0.68 6.99
N ILE A 62 5.98 -0.51 8.32
CA ILE A 62 4.92 0.15 9.10
C ILE A 62 4.71 1.59 8.63
N ILE A 63 5.81 2.34 8.41
CA ILE A 63 5.74 3.72 7.91
C ILE A 63 5.13 3.77 6.50
N VAL A 64 5.54 2.86 5.61
CA VAL A 64 4.99 2.77 4.24
C VAL A 64 3.49 2.45 4.27
N LEU A 65 3.06 1.52 5.10
CA LEU A 65 1.65 1.17 5.26
C LEU A 65 0.83 2.34 5.81
N ALA A 66 1.32 3.02 6.83
CA ALA A 66 0.66 4.18 7.41
C ALA A 66 0.50 5.31 6.38
N PHE A 67 1.55 5.58 5.60
CA PHE A 67 1.54 6.60 4.56
C PHE A 67 0.59 6.24 3.40
N CYS A 68 0.62 4.99 2.93
CA CYS A 68 -0.30 4.50 1.89
C CYS A 68 -1.77 4.56 2.36
N GLY A 69 -2.03 4.18 3.61
CA GLY A 69 -3.36 4.27 4.21
C GLY A 69 -3.88 5.70 4.27
N LEU A 70 -3.05 6.64 4.73
CA LEU A 70 -3.38 8.07 4.78
C LEU A 70 -3.69 8.63 3.39
N LEU A 71 -2.83 8.35 2.40
CA LEU A 71 -3.02 8.79 1.02
C LEU A 71 -4.33 8.26 0.43
N THR A 72 -4.62 6.99 0.66
CA THR A 72 -5.85 6.35 0.17
C THR A 72 -7.08 6.99 0.82
N ALA A 73 -7.05 7.24 2.13
CA ALA A 73 -8.13 7.90 2.85
C ALA A 73 -8.39 9.33 2.33
N VAL A 74 -7.33 10.11 2.11
CA VAL A 74 -7.43 11.46 1.54
C VAL A 74 -7.98 11.42 0.12
N ALA A 75 -7.52 10.48 -0.72
CA ALA A 75 -8.00 10.33 -2.08
C ALA A 75 -9.50 9.99 -2.12
N ILE A 76 -9.95 9.05 -1.29
CA ILE A 76 -11.36 8.71 -1.15
C ILE A 76 -12.16 9.92 -0.66
N TYR A 77 -11.70 10.62 0.37
CA TYR A 77 -12.37 11.82 0.88
C TYR A 77 -12.56 12.88 -0.19
N ARG A 78 -11.53 13.14 -1.02
CA ARG A 78 -11.60 14.09 -2.13
C ARG A 78 -12.60 13.67 -3.19
N ILE A 79 -12.61 12.39 -3.58
CA ILE A 79 -13.56 11.85 -4.56
C ILE A 79 -15.00 11.98 -4.04
N VAL A 80 -15.24 11.59 -2.79
CA VAL A 80 -16.57 11.66 -2.15
C VAL A 80 -17.03 13.11 -2.04
N ARG A 81 -16.15 14.02 -1.61
CA ARG A 81 -16.48 15.44 -1.51
C ARG A 81 -16.88 16.04 -2.87
N ILE A 82 -16.10 15.76 -3.93
CA ILE A 82 -16.44 16.21 -5.29
C ILE A 82 -17.78 15.60 -5.74
N ALA A 83 -18.04 14.33 -5.42
CA ALA A 83 -19.29 13.68 -5.76
C ALA A 83 -20.50 14.26 -5.01
N ILE A 84 -20.32 14.69 -3.75
CA ILE A 84 -21.37 15.34 -2.94
C ILE A 84 -21.62 16.77 -3.42
N GLU A 85 -20.56 17.56 -3.66
CA GLU A 85 -20.67 18.94 -4.18
C GLU A 85 -21.42 18.97 -5.53
N ARG A 86 -21.36 17.89 -6.32
CA ARG A 86 -22.11 17.74 -7.58
C ARG A 86 -23.59 17.36 -7.43
N ARG A 87 -23.99 16.79 -6.28
CA ARG A 87 -25.41 16.41 -6.04
C ARG A 87 -26.23 17.55 -5.43
N ARG A 88 -25.56 18.63 -5.00
CA ARG A 88 -26.17 19.80 -4.39
C ARG A 88 -26.30 20.91 -5.41
#